data_AF-A0A2P8Q167-F1
#
_entry.id   AF-A0A2P8Q167-F1
#
_cell.length_a   1.000
_cell.length_b   1.000
_cell.length_c   1.000
_cell.angle_alpha   90.00
_cell.angle_beta   90.00
_cell.angle_gamma   90.00
#
_symmetry.space_group_name_H-M   'P 1'
#
loop_
_entity.id
_entity.type
_entity.pdbx_description
1 polymer ?
#
loop_
_entity_poly.entity_id
_entity_poly.type
_entity_poly.pdbx_seq_one_letter_code
_entity_poly.pdbx_strand_id
1 'polypeptide(L)'
;MTYELTGLDVTGEPEPVDVRISFYKDPPYPTYGLKPQDFPRVHAKQGALSKHRYSADDALCLWHPLDPEERRWTSSKGLLDLIEIVRTHLFLEHYWRLTGGEHDGRWLVEDAPHGMPGSGAWRSSRRRTAGGRGLRQPR
;
A
#
# COMPACT_ATOMS: atom_id res chain seq x y z
N MET A 1 14.94 8.96 -10.91
CA MET A 1 15.98 8.55 -9.95
C MET A 1 15.51 7.30 -9.25
N THR A 2 16.38 6.31 -9.10
CA THR A 2 16.02 5.00 -8.55
C THR A 2 16.96 4.63 -7.41
N TYR A 3 16.40 4.09 -6.35
CA TYR A 3 17.12 3.50 -5.24
C TYR A 3 16.84 2.00 -5.23
N GLU A 4 17.91 1.21 -5.19
CA GLU A 4 17.85 -0.23 -5.01
C GLU A 4 18.31 -0.52 -3.58
N LEU A 5 17.41 -1.02 -2.75
CA LEU A 5 17.69 -1.44 -1.39
C LEU A 5 17.74 -2.96 -1.37
N THR A 6 18.94 -3.50 -1.21
CA THR A 6 19.15 -4.95 -1.12
C THR A 6 19.11 -5.40 0.32
N GLY A 7 18.41 -6.49 0.59
CA GLY A 7 18.39 -7.12 1.91
C GLY A 7 17.70 -6.30 3.01
N LEU A 8 16.55 -5.68 2.72
CA LEU A 8 15.72 -5.08 3.76
C LEU A 8 15.20 -6.16 4.70
N ASP A 9 15.60 -6.09 5.96
CA ASP A 9 15.02 -6.93 7.01
C ASP A 9 13.56 -6.53 7.25
N VAL A 10 12.69 -7.54 7.25
CA VAL A 10 11.24 -7.39 7.45
C VAL A 10 10.85 -8.45 8.46
N THR A 11 10.28 -8.03 9.58
CA THR A 11 9.86 -8.95 10.64
C THR A 11 8.96 -10.07 10.08
N GLY A 12 9.27 -11.31 10.43
CA GLY A 12 8.51 -12.49 10.01
C GLY A 12 8.83 -13.00 8.60
N GLU A 13 9.42 -12.18 7.73
CA GLU A 13 9.97 -12.70 6.46
C GLU A 13 11.23 -13.52 6.77
N PRO A 14 11.34 -14.77 6.26
CA PRO A 14 12.50 -15.62 6.53
C PRO A 14 13.75 -15.15 5.78
N GLU A 15 13.56 -14.49 4.64
CA GLU A 15 14.63 -13.98 3.80
C GLU A 15 14.52 -12.47 3.68
N PRO A 16 15.65 -11.74 3.69
CA PRO A 16 15.68 -10.31 3.42
C PRO A 16 15.02 -9.98 2.07
N VAL A 17 14.37 -8.83 2.00
CA VAL A 17 13.57 -8.42 0.82
C VAL A 17 14.28 -7.33 0.03
N ASP A 18 14.44 -7.54 -1.27
CA ASP A 18 14.91 -6.49 -2.17
C ASP A 18 13.76 -5.53 -2.52
N VAL A 19 14.05 -4.23 -2.45
CA VAL A 19 13.09 -3.15 -2.70
C VAL A 19 13.67 -2.16 -3.70
N ARG A 20 12.90 -1.89 -4.76
CA ARG A 20 13.20 -0.83 -5.73
C ARG A 20 12.27 0.35 -5.54
N ILE A 21 12.82 1.55 -5.34
CA ILE A 21 12.06 2.81 -5.21
C ILE A 21 12.42 3.71 -6.39
N SER A 22 11.44 4.03 -7.23
CA SER A 22 11.61 4.86 -8.42
C SER A 22 10.85 6.18 -8.32
N PHE A 23 11.59 7.29 -8.42
CA PHE A 23 11.08 8.65 -8.52
C PHE A 23 11.14 9.13 -9.97
N TYR A 24 10.00 9.57 -10.49
CA TYR A 24 9.88 10.08 -11.86
C TYR A 24 9.67 11.59 -11.82
N LYS A 25 10.40 12.32 -12.67
CA LYS A 25 10.11 13.73 -12.92
C LYS A 25 8.75 13.85 -13.63
N ASP A 26 8.56 13.02 -14.65
CA ASP A 26 7.35 12.92 -15.47
C ASP A 26 6.83 11.47 -15.38
N PRO A 27 5.91 11.18 -14.43
CA PRO A 27 5.46 9.82 -14.17
C PRO A 27 4.69 9.21 -15.36
N PRO A 28 5.02 7.98 -15.80
CA PRO A 28 4.28 7.28 -16.85
C PRO A 28 2.95 6.69 -16.34
N TYR A 29 2.46 7.15 -15.18
CA TYR A 29 1.29 6.64 -14.49
C TYR A 29 0.52 7.79 -13.82
N PRO A 30 -0.78 7.61 -13.53
CA PRO A 30 -1.54 8.65 -12.85
C PRO A 30 -1.02 8.89 -11.43
N THR A 31 -0.80 10.16 -11.06
CA THR A 31 -0.50 10.58 -9.68
C THR A 31 -1.72 11.05 -8.91
N TYR A 32 -2.90 11.06 -9.56
CA TYR A 32 -4.18 11.42 -8.94
C TYR A 32 -4.18 12.81 -8.27
N GLY A 33 -3.43 13.75 -8.84
CA GLY A 33 -3.30 15.12 -8.33
C GLY A 33 -2.15 15.32 -7.35
N LEU A 34 -1.42 14.28 -6.97
CA LEU A 34 -0.20 14.39 -6.17
C LEU A 34 0.98 14.85 -7.02
N LYS A 35 1.94 15.53 -6.37
CA LYS A 35 3.21 15.90 -7.00
C LYS A 35 4.00 14.62 -7.35
N PRO A 36 4.73 14.58 -8.49
CA PRO A 36 5.51 13.40 -8.89
C PRO A 36 6.46 12.88 -7.80
N GLN A 37 7.13 13.78 -7.08
CA GLN A 37 8.05 13.41 -6.01
C GLN A 37 7.37 12.82 -4.76
N ASP A 38 6.05 13.00 -4.59
CA ASP A 38 5.28 12.47 -3.46
C ASP A 38 4.57 11.15 -3.81
N PHE A 39 4.76 10.65 -5.04
CA PHE A 39 4.12 9.42 -5.51
C PHE A 39 5.11 8.50 -6.24
N PRO A 40 6.16 8.02 -5.55
CA PRO A 40 7.13 7.09 -6.11
C PRO A 40 6.51 5.72 -6.39
N ARG A 41 7.13 4.97 -7.30
CA ARG A 41 6.81 3.54 -7.48
C ARG A 41 7.74 2.70 -6.64
N VAL A 42 7.15 1.85 -5.80
CA VAL A 42 7.89 0.90 -4.97
C VAL A 42 7.56 -0.50 -5.44
N HIS A 43 8.59 -1.28 -5.79
CA HIS A 43 8.47 -2.68 -6.16
C HIS A 43 9.22 -3.54 -5.17
N ALA A 44 8.58 -4.61 -4.72
CA ALA A 44 9.16 -5.63 -3.86
C ALA A 44 8.37 -6.93 -4.02
N LYS A 45 9.02 -8.08 -3.81
CA LYS A 45 8.41 -9.42 -3.89
C LYS A 45 7.50 -9.61 -5.10
N GLN A 46 8.02 -9.34 -6.30
CA GLN A 46 7.23 -9.39 -7.54
C GLN A 46 6.58 -10.77 -7.72
N GLY A 47 5.30 -10.78 -8.11
CA GLY A 47 4.53 -12.01 -8.30
C GLY A 47 4.02 -12.69 -7.02
N ALA A 48 4.41 -12.23 -5.83
CA ALA A 48 3.81 -12.71 -4.58
C ALA A 48 2.37 -12.19 -4.45
N LEU A 49 1.48 -13.03 -3.89
CA LEU A 49 0.13 -12.60 -3.50
C LEU A 49 0.21 -11.34 -2.63
N SER A 50 -0.59 -10.35 -2.98
CA SER A 50 -0.59 -9.06 -2.30
C SER A 50 -1.94 -8.40 -2.38
N LYS A 51 -2.36 -7.90 -1.21
CA LYS A 51 -3.60 -7.17 -1.03
C LYS A 51 -3.51 -5.74 -1.57
N HIS A 52 -2.32 -5.16 -1.58
CA HIS A 52 -2.09 -3.75 -1.89
C HIS A 52 -1.08 -3.56 -3.03
N ARG A 53 -1.51 -3.86 -4.26
CA ARG A 53 -0.75 -3.57 -5.48
C ARG A 53 -1.55 -2.79 -6.52
N TYR A 54 -0.83 -2.04 -7.32
CA TYR A 54 -1.32 -1.49 -8.57
C TYR A 54 -1.30 -2.58 -9.65
N SER A 55 -2.47 -2.87 -10.23
CA SER A 55 -2.59 -3.90 -11.28
C SER A 55 -1.83 -3.58 -12.56
N ALA A 56 -1.54 -2.30 -12.83
CA ALA A 56 -0.88 -1.87 -14.06
C ALA A 56 0.62 -2.15 -14.08
N ASP A 57 1.29 -2.12 -12.93
CA ASP A 57 2.75 -2.16 -12.85
C ASP A 57 3.31 -2.96 -11.66
N ASP A 58 2.46 -3.68 -10.93
CA ASP A 58 2.82 -4.51 -9.76
C ASP A 58 3.45 -3.71 -8.59
N ALA A 59 3.44 -2.38 -8.64
CA ALA A 59 3.96 -1.55 -7.56
C ALA A 59 3.08 -1.66 -6.31
N LEU A 60 3.70 -1.51 -5.13
CA LEU A 60 2.99 -1.49 -3.86
C LEU A 60 2.10 -0.24 -3.74
N CYS A 61 0.88 -0.44 -3.26
CA CYS A 61 -0.05 0.62 -2.91
C CYS A 61 0.07 0.94 -1.41
N LEU A 62 1.02 1.82 -1.08
CA LEU A 62 1.41 2.09 0.31
C LEU A 62 0.42 2.99 1.08
N TRP A 63 -0.29 3.85 0.37
CA TRP A 63 -1.33 4.74 0.90
C TRP A 63 -2.33 5.09 -0.20
N HIS A 64 -3.52 5.55 0.18
CA HIS A 64 -4.50 6.02 -0.79
C HIS A 64 -4.16 7.47 -1.21
N PRO A 65 -4.18 7.82 -2.51
CA PRO A 65 -3.68 9.12 -2.97
C PRO A 65 -4.53 10.32 -2.52
N LEU A 66 -5.81 10.11 -2.18
CA LEU A 66 -6.69 11.16 -1.65
C LEU A 66 -6.67 11.27 -0.13
N ASP A 67 -5.85 10.48 0.56
CA ASP A 67 -5.69 10.65 2.01
C ASP A 67 -5.08 12.03 2.33
N PRO A 68 -5.26 12.57 3.53
CA PRO A 68 -4.58 13.80 3.92
C PRO A 68 -3.07 13.55 4.10
N GLU A 69 -2.24 14.60 4.07
CA GLU A 69 -0.76 14.46 4.05
C GLU A 69 -0.20 13.75 5.29
N GLU A 70 -0.90 13.80 6.42
CA GLU A 70 -0.51 13.13 7.67
C GLU A 70 -0.62 11.61 7.56
N ARG A 71 -1.43 11.10 6.61
CA ARG A 71 -1.66 9.67 6.37
C ARG A 71 -0.92 9.13 5.13
N ARG A 72 -0.11 9.97 4.48
CA ARG A 72 0.70 9.61 3.29
C ARG A 72 2.16 9.91 3.55
N TRP A 73 3.05 9.32 2.76
CA TRP A 73 4.40 9.87 2.66
C TRP A 73 4.41 11.13 1.78
N THR A 74 5.31 12.06 2.07
CA THR A 74 5.63 13.23 1.23
C THR A 74 7.14 13.36 1.15
N SER A 75 7.64 13.90 0.05
CA SER A 75 9.08 14.11 -0.20
C SER A 75 9.79 14.87 0.92
N SER A 76 9.10 15.77 1.61
CA SER A 76 9.60 16.50 2.78
C SER A 76 9.95 15.63 3.99
N LYS A 77 9.39 14.41 4.09
CA LYS A 77 9.66 13.45 5.18
C LYS A 77 10.96 12.66 4.95
N GLY A 78 11.50 12.69 3.74
CA GLY A 78 12.76 12.04 3.41
C GLY A 78 12.64 10.53 3.14
N LEU A 79 13.72 9.95 2.60
CA LEU A 79 13.73 8.58 2.10
C LEU A 79 13.64 7.52 3.21
N LEU A 80 14.21 7.79 4.38
CA LEU A 80 14.18 6.84 5.51
C LEU A 80 12.74 6.55 5.96
N ASP A 81 11.91 7.59 6.10
CA ASP A 81 10.48 7.43 6.43
C ASP A 81 9.74 6.60 5.37
N LEU A 82 10.08 6.76 4.08
CA LEU A 82 9.51 5.93 3.02
C LEU A 82 9.90 4.46 3.19
N ILE A 83 11.16 4.17 3.51
CA ILE A 83 11.65 2.80 3.73
C ILE A 83 10.94 2.16 4.92
N GLU A 84 10.69 2.90 6.00
CA GLU A 84 9.95 2.39 7.17
C GLU A 84 8.48 2.08 6.84
N ILE A 85 7.83 2.91 6.02
CA ILE A 85 6.49 2.63 5.50
C ILE A 85 6.51 1.35 4.66
N VAL A 86 7.51 1.17 3.80
CA VAL A 86 7.66 -0.03 2.97
C VAL A 86 7.90 -1.27 3.83
N ARG A 87 8.80 -1.22 4.81
CA ARG A 87 9.07 -2.34 5.74
C ARG A 87 7.80 -2.75 6.46
N THR A 88 7.08 -1.78 7.03
CA THR A 88 5.82 -2.00 7.73
C THR A 88 4.78 -2.64 6.82
N HIS A 89 4.66 -2.14 5.59
CA HIS A 89 3.72 -2.67 4.60
C HIS A 89 4.04 -4.13 4.23
N LEU A 90 5.31 -4.45 4.01
CA LEU A 90 5.76 -5.80 3.69
C LEU A 90 5.50 -6.79 4.83
N PHE A 91 5.68 -6.35 6.08
CA PHE A 91 5.29 -7.14 7.26
C PHE A 91 3.79 -7.43 7.28
N LEU A 92 2.95 -6.42 7.04
CA LEU A 92 1.50 -6.60 7.03
C LEU A 92 1.04 -7.54 5.90
N GLU A 93 1.65 -7.42 4.72
CA GLU A 93 1.44 -8.34 3.59
C GLU A 93 1.86 -9.77 3.94
N HIS A 94 3.00 -9.94 4.61
CA HIS A 94 3.45 -11.25 5.08
C HIS A 94 2.45 -11.87 6.06
N TYR A 95 2.05 -11.12 7.08
CA TYR A 95 1.08 -11.58 8.07
C TYR A 95 -0.28 -11.90 7.44
N TRP A 96 -0.73 -11.08 6.50
CA TRP A 96 -1.96 -11.32 5.74
C TRP A 96 -1.90 -12.64 4.96
N ARG A 97 -0.78 -12.92 4.27
CA ARG A 97 -0.55 -14.21 3.61
C ARG A 97 -0.58 -15.37 4.60
N LEU A 98 0.15 -15.26 5.73
CA LEU A 98 0.24 -16.32 6.74
C LEU A 98 -1.12 -16.68 7.35
N THR A 99 -2.01 -15.70 7.50
CA THR A 99 -3.30 -15.89 8.19
C THR A 99 -4.44 -16.33 7.29
N GLY A 100 -4.23 -16.39 5.96
CA GLY A 100 -5.24 -16.91 5.02
C GLY A 100 -5.40 -16.13 3.71
N GLY A 101 -4.59 -15.09 3.47
CA GLY A 101 -4.57 -14.35 2.22
C GLY A 101 -5.95 -13.81 1.79
N GLU A 102 -6.30 -14.00 0.52
CA GLU A 102 -7.57 -13.51 -0.06
C GLU A 102 -8.82 -14.09 0.62
N HIS A 103 -8.70 -15.25 1.27
CA HIS A 103 -9.82 -15.92 1.91
C HIS A 103 -10.05 -15.40 3.33
N ASP A 104 -9.05 -15.54 4.21
CA ASP A 104 -9.17 -15.27 5.65
C ASP A 104 -8.01 -14.42 6.21
N GLY A 105 -7.20 -13.84 5.32
CA GLY A 105 -6.02 -13.06 5.69
C GLY A 105 -6.39 -11.84 6.52
N ARG A 106 -5.69 -11.66 7.64
CA ARG A 106 -5.90 -10.58 8.59
C ARG A 106 -4.93 -9.44 8.32
N TRP A 107 -5.45 -8.21 8.37
CA TRP A 107 -4.65 -6.98 8.32
C TRP A 107 -4.65 -6.37 9.72
N LEU A 108 -3.47 -6.15 10.30
CA LEU A 108 -3.33 -5.82 11.74
C LEU A 108 -3.68 -4.37 12.08
N VAL A 109 -3.73 -3.51 11.08
CA VAL A 109 -3.96 -2.06 11.23
C VAL A 109 -5.19 -1.63 10.43
N GLU A 110 -5.51 -0.33 10.45
CA GLU A 110 -6.55 0.21 9.59
C GLU A 110 -6.21 -0.03 8.12
N ASP A 111 -7.16 -0.63 7.40
CA ASP A 111 -7.02 -1.00 6.00
C ASP A 111 -7.68 0.05 5.11
N ALA A 112 -6.89 0.72 4.27
CA ALA A 112 -7.38 1.75 3.37
C ALA A 112 -8.29 1.16 2.28
N PRO A 113 -9.28 1.90 1.76
CA PRO A 113 -10.12 1.42 0.66
C PRO A 113 -9.29 0.96 -0.54
N HIS A 114 -9.45 -0.31 -0.94
CA HIS A 114 -8.76 -0.84 -2.13
C HIS A 114 -9.34 -0.27 -3.42
N GLY A 115 -8.47 -0.15 -4.41
CA GLY A 115 -8.77 0.42 -5.72
C GLY A 115 -8.51 1.93 -5.79
N MET A 116 -8.43 2.43 -7.01
CA MET A 116 -8.13 3.84 -7.27
C MET A 116 -9.40 4.68 -7.42
N PRO A 117 -9.34 6.00 -7.17
CA PRO A 117 -10.47 6.89 -7.43
C PRO A 117 -11.05 6.66 -8.84
N GLY A 118 -12.37 6.42 -8.90
CA GLY A 118 -13.07 6.14 -10.16
C GLY A 118 -13.14 4.66 -10.56
N SER A 119 -12.33 3.77 -9.96
CA SER A 119 -12.40 2.33 -10.22
C SER A 119 -13.64 1.66 -9.58
N GLY A 120 -14.10 0.55 -10.17
CA GLY A 120 -15.20 -0.24 -9.59
C GLY A 120 -14.87 -0.80 -8.20
N ALA A 121 -13.61 -1.21 -7.98
CA ALA A 121 -13.11 -1.68 -6.69
C ALA A 121 -13.23 -0.59 -5.60
N TRP A 122 -12.89 0.65 -5.93
CA TRP A 122 -12.99 1.79 -5.01
C TRP A 122 -14.43 2.13 -4.60
N ARG A 123 -15.39 2.00 -5.53
CA ARG A 123 -16.81 2.20 -5.21
C ARG A 123 -17.36 1.11 -4.26
N SER A 124 -16.86 -0.12 -4.41
CA SER A 124 -17.24 -1.26 -3.54
C SER A 124 -16.62 -1.14 -2.15
N SER A 125 -15.33 -0.78 -2.05
CA SER A 125 -14.62 -0.66 -0.76
C SER A 125 -15.22 0.45 0.12
N ARG A 126 -15.58 1.61 -0.45
CA ARG A 126 -16.31 2.67 0.28
C ARG A 126 -17.67 2.25 0.82
N ARG A 127 -18.41 1.39 0.11
CA ARG A 127 -19.71 0.90 0.59
C ARG A 127 -19.56 -0.02 1.80
N ARG A 128 -18.49 -0.82 1.85
CA ARG A 128 -18.22 -1.70 3.01
C ARG A 128 -17.82 -0.91 4.25
N THR A 129 -17.01 0.14 4.12
CA THR A 129 -16.63 1.00 5.26
C THR A 129 -17.79 1.86 5.77
N ALA A 130 -18.67 2.35 4.89
CA ALA A 130 -19.86 3.10 5.28
C ALA A 130 -20.96 2.23 5.95
N GLY A 131 -20.94 0.91 5.77
CA GLY A 131 -21.92 -0.03 6.34
C GLY A 131 -21.66 -0.46 7.80
N GLY A 132 -20.58 0.01 8.43
CA GLY A 132 -20.13 -0.43 9.76
C GLY A 132 -20.92 0.09 10.96
N ARG A 133 -22.03 0.81 10.79
CA ARG A 133 -22.91 1.25 11.89
C ARG A 133 -24.38 0.90 11.62
N GLY A 134 -24.67 -0.39 11.57
CA GLY A 134 -26.01 -0.90 11.83
C GLY A 134 -26.20 -1.11 13.32
N LEU A 135 -26.73 -0.11 14.03
CA LEU A 135 -27.24 -0.29 15.39
C LEU A 135 -28.26 -1.43 15.37
N ARG A 136 -27.97 -2.53 16.09
CA ARG A 136 -28.99 -3.53 16.41
C ARG A 136 -30.06 -2.84 17.25
N GLN A 137 -31.28 -2.75 16.74
CA GLN A 137 -32.42 -2.43 17.57
C GLN A 137 -32.70 -3.61 18.51
N PRO A 138 -32.80 -3.38 19.84
CA PRO A 138 -33.25 -4.43 20.74
C PRO A 138 -34.73 -4.72 20.49
N ARG A 139 -35.08 -6.01 20.56
CA ARG A 139 -36.45 -6.51 20.57
C ARG A 139 -37.11 -6.23 21.91
#